data_AF-A0A935RFX6-F1
#
_entry.id   AF-A0A935RFX6-F1
#
_cell.length_a   1.000
_cell.length_b   1.000
_cell.length_c   1.000
_cell.angle_alpha   90.00
_cell.angle_beta   90.00
_cell.angle_gamma   90.00
#
_symmetry.space_group_name_H-M   'P 1'
#
loop_
_entity.id
_entity.type
_entity.pdbx_description
1 polymer ?
#
loop_
_entity_poly.entity_id
_entity_poly.type
_entity_poly.pdbx_seq_one_letter_code
_entity_poly.pdbx_strand_id
1 'polypeptide(L)'
;MKTVGCMANRQIARELRVAPSTIDRQLARLGRHCLLYHTQQMQAAEPASAVVIDGFVTFEHSQFWPFHHHPAIEPGSDLIVYFTDSEVRRSGTMTEAQKRKRERLEQQYGRPDPKAVLKDVTHLLEVVAGGQKRLTVLSDEHQAYPRAIRQLPCEVTHLVTSSKERRDARNRLFPVNLADMLLRHSSANHKRETIAWSKRRQASAERLAVFLVWRNYMKGRKEKVRGSPTPAQVRGMRADRLEIAELLESRLFASRITLPGRWLEYYGRRVWTRVLERQRVHDLKYAF
;
A
#
# COMPACT_ATOMS: atom_id res chain seq x y z
N MET A 1 -17.48 -9.75 1.60
CA MET A 1 -16.32 -8.84 1.52
C MET A 1 -16.59 -7.50 2.22
N LYS A 2 -16.53 -7.46 3.56
CA LYS A 2 -16.92 -6.26 4.33
C LYS A 2 -15.83 -5.17 4.37
N THR A 3 -14.57 -5.59 4.54
CA THR A 3 -13.41 -4.70 4.67
C THR A 3 -13.11 -3.86 3.42
N VAL A 4 -13.19 -4.49 2.25
CA VAL A 4 -13.00 -3.86 0.93
C VAL A 4 -14.32 -3.30 0.36
N GLY A 5 -15.41 -3.38 1.12
CA GLY A 5 -16.72 -2.79 0.82
C GLY A 5 -16.94 -1.46 1.55
N CYS A 6 -15.87 -0.75 1.92
CA CYS A 6 -15.95 0.54 2.63
C CYS A 6 -16.57 0.53 4.03
N MET A 7 -16.88 -0.62 4.64
CA MET A 7 -17.44 -0.65 5.99
C MET A 7 -16.41 -0.25 7.05
N ALA A 8 -16.82 0.60 8.00
CA ALA A 8 -16.01 0.89 9.17
C ALA A 8 -15.97 -0.32 10.11
N ASN A 9 -14.83 -0.54 10.81
CA ASN A 9 -14.67 -1.71 11.69
C ASN A 9 -15.77 -1.83 12.75
N ARG A 10 -16.30 -0.70 13.27
CA ARG A 10 -17.43 -0.70 14.21
C ARG A 10 -18.74 -1.16 13.58
N GLN A 11 -18.98 -0.85 12.30
CA GLN A 11 -20.15 -1.32 11.56
C GLN A 11 -20.06 -2.83 11.33
N ILE A 12 -18.88 -3.31 10.90
CA ILE A 12 -18.60 -4.74 10.74
C ILE A 12 -18.83 -5.47 12.07
N ALA A 13 -18.31 -4.92 13.17
CA ALA A 13 -18.44 -5.50 14.50
C ALA A 13 -19.91 -5.60 14.95
N ARG A 14 -20.70 -4.55 14.73
CA ARG A 14 -22.14 -4.54 15.03
C ARG A 14 -22.89 -5.58 14.21
N GLU A 15 -22.64 -5.64 12.90
CA GLU A 15 -23.28 -6.60 12.01
C GLU A 15 -22.95 -8.03 12.41
N LEU A 16 -21.69 -8.31 12.73
CA LEU A 16 -21.23 -9.63 13.14
C LEU A 16 -21.45 -9.93 14.64
N ARG A 17 -22.06 -9.00 15.39
CA ARG A 17 -22.31 -9.11 16.85
C ARG A 17 -21.06 -9.46 17.67
N VAL A 18 -19.93 -8.83 17.34
CA VAL A 18 -18.65 -8.98 18.06
C VAL A 18 -18.11 -7.64 18.52
N ALA A 19 -17.10 -7.66 19.39
CA ALA A 19 -16.40 -6.44 19.78
C ALA A 19 -15.61 -5.84 18.60
N PRO A 20 -15.53 -4.49 18.46
CA PRO A 20 -14.70 -3.84 17.44
C PRO A 20 -13.22 -4.28 17.48
N SER A 21 -12.70 -4.55 18.68
CA SER A 21 -11.34 -5.05 18.88
C SER A 21 -11.12 -6.43 18.26
N THR A 22 -12.17 -7.26 18.15
CA THR A 22 -12.11 -8.54 17.42
C THR A 22 -11.86 -8.29 15.94
N ILE A 23 -12.60 -7.36 15.32
CA ILE A 23 -12.40 -6.98 13.91
C ILE A 23 -11.00 -6.43 13.69
N ASP A 24 -10.53 -5.52 14.55
CA ASP A 24 -9.17 -4.96 14.45
C ASP A 24 -8.08 -6.06 14.50
N ARG A 25 -8.22 -7.04 15.41
CA ARG A 25 -7.26 -8.15 15.53
C ARG A 25 -7.31 -9.07 14.32
N GLN A 26 -8.50 -9.40 13.82
CA GLN A 26 -8.65 -10.27 12.65
C GLN A 26 -8.13 -9.60 11.39
N LEU A 27 -8.37 -8.29 11.20
CA LEU A 27 -7.80 -7.54 10.08
C LEU A 27 -6.28 -7.48 10.13
N ALA A 28 -5.70 -7.28 11.32
CA ALA A 28 -4.25 -7.31 11.46
C ALA A 28 -3.68 -8.69 11.09
N ARG A 29 -4.32 -9.78 11.54
CA ARG A 29 -3.92 -11.15 11.16
C ARG A 29 -4.05 -11.39 9.66
N LEU A 30 -5.18 -11.00 9.08
CA LEU A 30 -5.45 -11.16 7.66
C LEU A 30 -4.47 -10.35 6.81
N GLY A 31 -4.17 -9.09 7.18
CA GLY A 31 -3.21 -8.26 6.48
C GLY A 31 -1.82 -8.90 6.44
N ARG A 32 -1.34 -9.43 7.58
CA ARG A 32 -0.07 -10.18 7.63
C ARG A 32 -0.08 -11.43 6.78
N HIS A 33 -1.19 -12.18 6.81
CA HIS A 33 -1.38 -13.34 5.95
C HIS A 33 -1.34 -12.97 4.47
N CYS A 34 -1.97 -11.85 4.09
CA CYS A 34 -1.94 -11.33 2.73
C CYS A 34 -0.54 -10.90 2.26
N LEU A 35 0.29 -10.33 3.15
CA LEU A 35 1.71 -10.05 2.84
C LEU A 35 2.44 -11.33 2.47
N LEU A 36 2.35 -12.37 3.32
CA LEU A 36 2.99 -13.66 3.09
C LEU A 36 2.48 -14.34 1.82
N TYR A 37 1.16 -14.39 1.64
CA TYR A 37 0.54 -14.98 0.46
C TYR A 37 1.06 -14.31 -0.81
N HIS A 38 1.01 -12.98 -0.88
CA HIS A 38 1.48 -12.28 -2.08
C HIS A 38 2.98 -12.48 -2.32
N THR A 39 3.81 -12.45 -1.27
CA THR A 39 5.25 -12.74 -1.43
C THR A 39 5.48 -14.14 -2.00
N GLN A 40 4.77 -15.16 -1.51
CA GLN A 40 4.87 -16.52 -2.04
C GLN A 40 4.45 -16.58 -3.53
N GLN A 41 3.38 -15.89 -3.91
CA GLN A 41 2.95 -15.83 -5.31
C GLN A 41 3.98 -15.12 -6.19
N MET A 42 4.63 -14.05 -5.70
CA MET A 42 5.65 -13.33 -6.43
C MET A 42 6.97 -14.11 -6.56
N GLN A 43 7.32 -14.97 -5.59
CA GLN A 43 8.50 -15.84 -5.68
C GLN A 43 8.40 -16.86 -6.82
N ALA A 44 7.19 -17.31 -7.13
CA ALA A 44 6.94 -18.27 -8.21
C ALA A 44 6.76 -17.59 -9.59
N ALA A 45 6.64 -16.26 -9.63
CA ALA A 45 6.35 -15.52 -10.85
C ALA A 45 7.61 -14.86 -11.43
N GLU A 46 7.59 -14.63 -12.74
CA GLU A 46 8.62 -13.81 -13.37
C GLU A 46 8.61 -12.37 -12.81
N PRO A 47 9.78 -11.76 -12.58
CA PRO A 47 9.86 -10.38 -12.13
C PRO A 47 9.24 -9.39 -13.12
N ALA A 48 8.69 -8.28 -12.61
CA ALA A 48 8.08 -7.26 -13.48
C ALA A 48 9.18 -6.50 -14.25
N SER A 49 9.08 -6.45 -15.58
CA SER A 49 10.04 -5.71 -16.43
C SER A 49 9.77 -4.20 -16.45
N ALA A 50 8.56 -3.80 -16.07
CA ALA A 50 8.14 -2.40 -15.96
C ALA A 50 7.23 -2.18 -14.76
N VAL A 51 7.35 -1.01 -14.12
CA VAL A 51 6.43 -0.58 -13.05
C VAL A 51 6.07 0.89 -13.17
N VAL A 52 4.84 1.21 -12.78
CA VAL A 52 4.31 2.56 -12.59
C VAL A 52 4.27 2.85 -11.09
N ILE A 53 4.85 3.98 -10.66
CA ILE A 53 4.86 4.42 -9.27
C ILE A 53 4.30 5.84 -9.14
N ASP A 54 3.57 6.08 -8.05
CA ASP A 54 3.13 7.41 -7.61
C ASP A 54 2.89 7.38 -6.08
N GLY A 55 2.88 8.55 -5.46
CA GLY A 55 2.66 8.72 -4.02
C GLY A 55 1.19 8.94 -3.70
N PHE A 56 0.55 7.92 -3.12
CA PHE A 56 -0.83 8.02 -2.65
C PHE A 56 -0.90 8.70 -1.28
N VAL A 57 -1.26 9.99 -1.26
CA VAL A 57 -1.44 10.73 0.00
C VAL A 57 -2.70 10.29 0.75
N THR A 58 -2.51 9.92 2.01
CA THR A 58 -3.55 9.65 3.00
C THR A 58 -3.10 10.11 4.39
N PHE A 59 -3.87 9.78 5.43
CA PHE A 59 -3.64 10.31 6.78
C PHE A 59 -3.75 9.23 7.84
N GLU A 60 -2.91 9.34 8.86
CA GLU A 60 -3.10 8.64 10.13
C GLU A 60 -3.59 9.60 11.19
N HIS A 61 -4.43 9.15 12.12
CA HIS A 61 -4.95 9.93 13.26
C HIS A 61 -5.78 11.19 12.91
N SER A 62 -5.24 12.16 12.17
CA SER A 62 -5.88 13.37 11.66
C SER A 62 -5.17 13.90 10.40
N GLN A 63 -5.72 14.93 9.76
CA GLN A 63 -5.10 15.62 8.61
C GLN A 63 -3.73 16.27 8.89
N PHE A 64 -3.30 16.37 10.15
CA PHE A 64 -1.96 16.86 10.52
C PHE A 64 -0.86 15.81 10.40
N TRP A 65 -1.21 14.54 10.19
CA TRP A 65 -0.25 13.44 10.03
C TRP A 65 -0.45 12.74 8.68
N PRO A 66 -0.11 13.41 7.57
CA PRO A 66 -0.14 12.78 6.27
C PRO A 66 1.00 11.77 6.12
N PHE A 67 0.74 10.75 5.31
CA PHE A 67 1.76 9.83 4.84
C PHE A 67 1.41 9.39 3.41
N HIS A 68 2.40 8.92 2.69
CA HIS A 68 2.24 8.36 1.34
C HIS A 68 2.21 6.85 1.45
N HIS A 69 1.31 6.19 0.74
CA HIS A 69 1.53 4.81 0.28
C HIS A 69 2.16 4.87 -1.10
N HIS A 70 3.17 4.04 -1.37
CA HIS A 70 3.85 3.99 -2.67
C HIS A 70 3.64 2.60 -3.29
N PRO A 71 2.52 2.36 -4.01
CA PRO A 71 2.31 1.12 -4.73
C PRO A 71 3.13 1.10 -6.04
N ALA A 72 3.78 -0.03 -6.32
CA ALA A 72 4.36 -0.31 -7.62
C ALA A 72 3.41 -1.18 -8.45
N ILE A 73 2.94 -0.64 -9.57
CA ILE A 73 1.93 -1.30 -10.42
C ILE A 73 2.56 -1.73 -11.73
N GLU A 74 2.42 -3.00 -12.10
CA GLU A 74 2.83 -3.47 -13.43
C GLU A 74 1.85 -2.95 -14.50
N PRO A 75 2.33 -2.21 -15.52
CA PRO A 75 1.49 -1.75 -16.61
C PRO A 75 1.02 -2.96 -17.45
N GLY A 76 -0.19 -2.86 -18.01
CA GLY A 76 -0.78 -3.92 -18.85
C GLY A 76 -1.59 -4.94 -18.04
N SER A 77 -1.08 -5.44 -16.91
CA SER A 77 -1.80 -6.36 -16.01
C SER A 77 -2.59 -5.65 -14.91
N ASP A 78 -2.18 -4.44 -14.51
CA ASP A 78 -2.63 -3.71 -13.30
C ASP A 78 -2.27 -4.43 -12.00
N LEU A 79 -1.32 -5.37 -12.02
CA LEU A 79 -0.90 -6.09 -10.82
C LEU A 79 -0.14 -5.13 -9.90
N ILE A 80 -0.58 -5.03 -8.65
CA ILE A 80 0.21 -4.39 -7.59
C ILE A 80 1.34 -5.36 -7.21
N VAL A 81 2.58 -5.02 -7.54
CA VAL A 81 3.77 -5.87 -7.35
C VAL A 81 4.29 -5.81 -5.92
N TYR A 82 4.33 -4.60 -5.36
CA TYR A 82 4.85 -4.34 -4.02
C TYR A 82 4.36 -2.96 -3.57
N PHE A 83 4.50 -2.65 -2.28
CA PHE A 83 4.25 -1.30 -1.79
C PHE A 83 5.09 -0.98 -0.55
N THR A 84 5.38 0.31 -0.38
CA THR A 84 5.96 0.88 0.84
C THR A 84 5.11 2.07 1.32
N ASP A 85 5.51 2.72 2.40
CA ASP A 85 4.86 3.95 2.89
C ASP A 85 5.89 4.90 3.51
N SER A 86 5.63 6.21 3.45
CA SER A 86 6.48 7.24 4.04
C SER A 86 5.67 8.24 4.84
N GLU A 87 6.13 8.58 6.05
CA GLU A 87 5.60 9.77 6.71
C GLU A 87 5.99 11.01 5.94
N VAL A 88 5.06 11.95 5.81
CA VAL A 88 5.37 13.25 5.22
C VAL A 88 4.89 14.37 6.10
N ARG A 89 5.57 15.51 5.99
CA ARG A 89 5.16 16.71 6.70
C ARG A 89 3.89 17.26 6.08
N ARG A 90 2.94 17.74 6.90
CA ARG A 90 1.77 18.47 6.38
C ARG A 90 2.22 19.68 5.56
N SER A 91 1.83 19.68 4.30
CA SER A 91 2.10 20.67 3.26
C SER A 91 0.79 21.21 2.66
N GLY A 92 0.91 22.05 1.64
CA GLY A 92 -0.22 22.71 0.98
C GLY A 92 -0.70 23.98 1.69
N THR A 93 -1.77 24.57 1.15
CA THR A 93 -2.36 25.80 1.68
C THR A 93 -2.90 25.56 3.10
N MET A 94 -2.50 26.44 4.02
CA MET A 94 -2.90 26.39 5.43
C MET A 94 -3.23 27.77 5.95
N THR A 95 -4.28 27.85 6.77
CA THR A 95 -4.60 29.06 7.52
C THR A 95 -3.56 29.30 8.61
N GLU A 96 -3.44 30.53 9.10
CA GLU A 96 -2.52 30.88 10.20
C GLU A 96 -2.76 30.03 11.45
N ALA A 97 -4.03 29.75 11.78
CA ALA A 97 -4.37 28.85 12.88
C ALA A 97 -3.86 27.41 12.65
N GLN A 98 -3.94 26.91 11.41
CA GLN A 98 -3.41 25.59 11.06
C GLN A 98 -1.87 25.57 11.09
N LYS A 99 -1.20 26.64 10.66
CA LYS A 99 0.27 26.77 10.77
C LYS A 99 0.73 26.71 12.23
N ARG A 100 0.11 27.51 13.11
CA ARG A 100 0.38 27.49 14.56
C ARG A 100 0.13 26.11 15.18
N LYS A 101 -0.97 25.45 14.79
CA LYS A 101 -1.27 24.09 15.26
C LYS A 101 -0.22 23.08 14.79
N ARG A 102 0.21 23.14 13.53
CA ARG A 102 1.28 22.27 13.00
C ARG A 102 2.57 22.49 13.76
N GLU A 103 2.98 23.74 13.99
CA GLU A 103 4.19 24.08 14.75
C GLU A 103 4.17 23.51 16.16
N ARG A 104 3.05 23.68 16.89
CA ARG A 104 2.88 23.07 18.21
C ARG A 104 3.02 21.56 18.20
N LEU A 105 2.41 20.89 17.21
CA LEU A 105 2.52 19.43 17.07
C LEU A 105 3.95 18.99 16.73
N GLU A 106 4.65 19.74 15.88
CA GLU A 106 6.05 19.47 15.54
C GLU A 106 6.98 19.71 16.73
N GLN A 107 6.71 20.70 17.59
CA GLN A 107 7.46 20.92 18.83
C GLN A 107 7.24 19.78 19.83
N GLN A 108 6.01 19.28 19.96
CA GLN A 108 5.67 18.24 20.92
C GLN A 108 6.14 16.84 20.49
N TYR A 109 6.00 16.51 19.21
CA TYR A 109 6.17 15.14 18.72
C TYR A 109 7.34 14.97 17.75
N GLY A 110 7.93 16.06 17.27
CA GLY A 110 8.98 16.06 16.26
C GLY A 110 8.46 16.09 14.81
N ARG A 111 9.41 16.16 13.88
CA ARG A 111 9.17 16.23 12.43
C ARG A 111 9.45 14.91 11.74
N PRO A 112 8.79 14.60 10.60
CA PRO A 112 9.14 13.46 9.79
C PRO A 112 10.50 13.66 9.13
N ASP A 113 11.18 12.54 8.86
CA ASP A 113 12.43 12.55 8.11
C ASP A 113 12.19 13.18 6.72
N PRO A 114 12.88 14.28 6.38
CA PRO A 114 12.72 14.92 5.07
C PRO A 114 13.13 14.01 3.90
N LYS A 115 13.87 12.93 4.16
CA LYS A 115 14.28 11.93 3.17
C LYS A 115 13.42 10.66 3.19
N ALA A 116 12.31 10.61 3.95
CA ALA A 116 11.48 9.41 4.06
C ALA A 116 11.03 8.87 2.70
N VAL A 117 10.44 9.72 1.85
CA VAL A 117 10.00 9.32 0.49
C VAL A 117 11.15 8.79 -0.36
N LEU A 118 12.33 9.41 -0.29
CA LEU A 118 13.51 8.92 -1.00
C LEU A 118 13.87 7.51 -0.53
N LYS A 119 13.99 7.29 0.79
CA LYS A 119 14.37 6.00 1.38
C LYS A 119 13.36 4.89 1.03
N ASP A 120 12.08 5.15 1.23
CA ASP A 120 11.04 4.13 1.05
C ASP A 120 10.77 3.82 -0.43
N VAL A 121 10.96 4.79 -1.34
CA VAL A 121 10.86 4.54 -2.79
C VAL A 121 12.13 3.87 -3.33
N THR A 122 13.32 4.19 -2.80
CA THR A 122 14.53 3.40 -3.10
C THR A 122 14.29 1.94 -2.72
N HIS A 123 13.82 1.67 -1.50
CA HIS A 123 13.53 0.30 -1.06
C HIS A 123 12.45 -0.39 -1.92
N LEU A 124 11.38 0.33 -2.27
CA LEU A 124 10.34 -0.18 -3.19
C LEU A 124 10.97 -0.64 -4.51
N LEU A 125 11.82 0.19 -5.11
CA LEU A 125 12.43 -0.09 -6.40
C LEU A 125 13.53 -1.15 -6.32
N GLU A 126 14.28 -1.25 -5.22
CA GLU A 126 15.24 -2.34 -4.99
C GLU A 126 14.53 -3.70 -4.95
N VAL A 127 13.40 -3.78 -4.25
CA VAL A 127 12.58 -5.00 -4.17
C VAL A 127 11.98 -5.35 -5.53
N VAL A 128 11.47 -4.36 -6.25
CA VAL A 128 10.89 -4.56 -7.58
C VAL A 128 11.94 -4.97 -8.61
N ALA A 129 13.10 -4.32 -8.61
CA ALA A 129 14.20 -4.64 -9.51
C ALA A 129 14.79 -6.02 -9.20
N GLY A 130 14.86 -6.39 -7.91
CA GLY A 130 15.46 -7.64 -7.47
C GLY A 130 16.86 -7.82 -8.07
N GLY A 131 17.08 -8.96 -8.73
CA GLY A 131 18.32 -9.26 -9.47
C GLY A 131 18.30 -8.90 -10.96
N GLN A 132 17.29 -8.18 -11.44
CA GLN A 132 17.16 -7.87 -12.87
C GLN A 132 18.24 -6.89 -13.35
N LYS A 133 18.73 -7.09 -14.58
CA LYS A 133 19.70 -6.18 -15.21
C LYS A 133 19.07 -4.89 -15.74
N ARG A 134 17.78 -4.93 -16.07
CA ARG A 134 17.03 -3.83 -16.69
C ARG A 134 15.64 -3.68 -16.06
N LEU A 135 15.22 -2.44 -15.82
CA LEU A 135 13.88 -2.12 -15.33
C LEU A 135 13.35 -0.84 -16.02
N THR A 136 12.08 -0.83 -16.40
CA THR A 136 11.40 0.40 -16.83
C THR A 136 10.58 0.97 -15.67
N VAL A 137 10.81 2.23 -15.33
CA VAL A 137 10.06 2.92 -14.27
C VAL A 137 9.27 4.07 -14.89
N LEU A 138 7.96 4.08 -14.68
CA LEU A 138 7.06 5.16 -15.09
C LEU A 138 6.62 5.93 -13.84
N SER A 139 6.74 7.25 -13.84
CA SER A 139 6.37 8.06 -12.68
C SER A 139 5.94 9.48 -13.05
N ASP A 140 5.45 10.22 -12.06
CA ASP A 140 5.32 11.67 -12.16
C ASP A 140 6.69 12.38 -11.98
N GLU A 141 6.66 13.71 -11.90
CA GLU A 141 7.81 14.59 -11.77
C GLU A 141 8.35 14.72 -10.32
N HIS A 142 7.99 13.81 -9.41
CA HIS A 142 8.39 13.92 -8.01
C HIS A 142 9.92 13.86 -7.82
N GLN A 143 10.49 14.87 -7.15
CA GLN A 143 11.93 15.11 -7.04
C GLN A 143 12.74 13.97 -6.40
N ALA A 144 12.09 13.14 -5.57
CA ALA A 144 12.75 11.99 -4.95
C ALA A 144 12.99 10.83 -5.94
N TYR A 145 12.17 10.68 -6.98
CA TYR A 145 12.21 9.48 -7.82
C TYR A 145 13.48 9.36 -8.67
N PRO A 146 13.96 10.42 -9.35
CA PRO A 146 15.26 10.34 -10.05
C PRO A 146 16.42 10.00 -9.10
N ARG A 147 16.36 10.47 -7.85
CA ARG A 147 17.39 10.18 -6.83
C ARG A 147 17.31 8.74 -6.33
N ALA A 148 16.12 8.17 -6.21
CA ALA A 148 15.90 6.78 -5.84
C ALA A 148 16.37 5.84 -6.96
N ILE A 149 15.99 6.14 -8.21
CA ILE A 149 16.35 5.37 -9.39
C ILE A 149 17.87 5.27 -9.57
N ARG A 150 18.62 6.37 -9.36
CA ARG A 150 20.09 6.38 -9.45
C ARG A 150 20.81 5.49 -8.43
N GLN A 151 20.13 5.03 -7.38
CA GLN A 151 20.70 4.13 -6.37
C GLN A 151 20.56 2.66 -6.75
N LEU A 152 19.78 2.34 -7.79
CA LEU A 152 19.57 0.96 -8.21
C LEU A 152 20.80 0.41 -8.93
N PRO A 153 21.17 -0.86 -8.69
CA PRO A 153 22.33 -1.49 -9.32
C PRO A 153 22.07 -1.95 -10.77
N CYS A 154 20.92 -1.61 -11.36
CA CYS A 154 20.50 -2.04 -12.69
C CYS A 154 20.30 -0.86 -13.65
N GLU A 155 20.25 -1.15 -14.95
CA GLU A 155 19.96 -0.15 -15.97
C GLU A 155 18.46 0.20 -15.93
N VAL A 156 18.14 1.48 -15.73
CA VAL A 156 16.76 1.94 -15.60
C VAL A 156 16.38 2.88 -16.73
N THR A 157 15.32 2.52 -17.46
CA THR A 157 14.63 3.45 -18.35
C THR A 157 13.56 4.20 -17.56
N HIS A 158 13.79 5.49 -17.28
CA HIS A 158 12.84 6.32 -16.52
C HIS A 158 11.95 7.14 -17.47
N LEU A 159 10.65 6.87 -17.46
CA LEU A 159 9.66 7.57 -18.26
C LEU A 159 8.80 8.45 -17.35
N VAL A 160 8.99 9.77 -17.47
CA VAL A 160 8.28 10.76 -16.66
C VAL A 160 7.03 11.25 -17.40
N THR A 161 5.92 11.39 -16.69
CA THR A 161 4.66 11.96 -17.19
C THR A 161 4.35 13.25 -16.46
N SER A 162 4.05 14.31 -17.21
CA SER A 162 3.75 15.60 -16.59
C SER A 162 2.38 15.61 -15.93
N SER A 163 2.28 16.29 -14.80
CA SER A 163 1.01 16.52 -14.09
C SER A 163 -0.05 17.25 -14.94
N LYS A 164 0.37 17.96 -16.00
CA LYS A 164 -0.50 18.68 -16.94
C LYS A 164 -1.11 17.78 -18.02
N GLU A 165 -0.58 16.57 -18.20
CA GLU A 165 -1.13 15.63 -19.18
C GLU A 165 -2.54 15.19 -18.78
N ARG A 166 -3.37 14.93 -19.80
CA ARG A 166 -4.74 14.48 -19.58
C ARG A 166 -4.72 13.14 -18.86
N ARG A 167 -5.50 13.03 -17.78
CA ARG A 167 -5.69 11.79 -17.02
C ARG A 167 -6.78 10.94 -17.65
N ASP A 168 -6.41 10.18 -18.67
CA ASP A 168 -7.26 9.18 -19.31
C ASP A 168 -6.58 7.81 -19.36
N ALA A 169 -7.21 6.82 -20.00
CA ALA A 169 -6.70 5.46 -20.08
C ALA A 169 -5.42 5.31 -20.93
N ARG A 170 -5.04 6.34 -21.70
CA ARG A 170 -3.80 6.36 -22.50
C ARG A 170 -2.62 6.96 -21.71
N ASN A 171 -2.92 7.63 -20.60
CA ASN A 171 -1.90 8.16 -19.70
C ASN A 171 -1.06 7.03 -19.12
N ARG A 172 0.27 7.19 -19.13
CA ARG A 172 1.22 6.19 -18.59
C ARG A 172 1.03 5.93 -17.10
N LEU A 173 0.53 6.91 -16.35
CA LEU A 173 0.20 6.81 -14.93
C LEU A 173 -1.21 6.24 -14.70
N PHE A 174 -1.96 5.85 -15.73
CA PHE A 174 -3.30 5.30 -15.57
C PHE A 174 -3.36 4.10 -14.59
N PRO A 175 -2.43 3.12 -14.63
CA PRO A 175 -2.49 1.97 -13.72
C PRO A 175 -2.47 2.36 -12.23
N VAL A 176 -1.58 3.28 -11.84
CA VAL A 176 -1.50 3.76 -10.46
C VAL A 176 -2.67 4.66 -10.09
N ASN A 177 -3.09 5.56 -11.00
CA ASN A 177 -4.28 6.39 -10.78
C ASN A 177 -5.56 5.55 -10.60
N LEU A 178 -5.69 4.44 -11.34
CA LEU A 178 -6.79 3.49 -11.20
C LEU A 178 -6.72 2.79 -9.84
N ALA A 179 -5.54 2.30 -9.44
CA ALA A 179 -5.34 1.67 -8.13
C ALA A 179 -5.72 2.63 -6.99
N ASP A 180 -5.30 3.88 -7.07
CA ASP A 180 -5.63 4.94 -6.11
C ASP A 180 -7.13 5.21 -6.03
N MET A 181 -7.79 5.33 -7.18
CA MET A 181 -9.24 5.52 -7.25
C MET A 181 -9.98 4.34 -6.61
N LEU A 182 -9.57 3.11 -6.94
CA LEU A 182 -10.16 1.90 -6.37
C LEU A 182 -9.91 1.78 -4.86
N LEU A 183 -8.72 2.15 -4.39
CA LEU A 183 -8.38 2.15 -2.97
C LEU A 183 -9.26 3.15 -2.19
N ARG A 184 -9.46 4.36 -2.73
CA ARG A 184 -10.39 5.36 -2.15
C ARG A 184 -11.84 4.90 -2.18
N HIS A 185 -12.25 4.22 -3.26
CA HIS A 185 -13.61 3.72 -3.41
C HIS A 185 -13.90 2.56 -2.45
N SER A 186 -12.94 1.66 -2.26
CA SER A 186 -13.10 0.39 -1.54
C SER A 186 -12.76 0.51 -0.04
N SER A 187 -12.12 1.60 0.38
CA SER A 187 -11.68 1.78 1.76
C SER A 187 -11.92 3.20 2.28
N ALA A 188 -12.83 3.33 3.26
CA ALA A 188 -13.30 4.62 3.76
C ALA A 188 -12.20 5.49 4.37
N ASN A 189 -11.19 4.87 5.02
CA ASN A 189 -10.05 5.57 5.63
C ASN A 189 -9.18 6.34 4.63
N HIS A 190 -9.30 6.03 3.35
CA HIS A 190 -8.53 6.65 2.27
C HIS A 190 -9.31 7.72 1.51
N LYS A 191 -10.60 7.91 1.80
CA LYS A 191 -11.38 9.00 1.20
C LYS A 191 -10.81 10.35 1.64
N ARG A 192 -10.86 11.33 0.73
CA ARG A 192 -10.47 12.72 1.07
C ARG A 192 -11.50 13.31 2.02
N GLU A 193 -11.07 14.22 2.90
CA GLU A 193 -11.96 14.98 3.80
C GLU A 193 -12.89 14.12 4.68
N THR A 194 -12.48 12.90 4.97
CA THR A 194 -13.23 11.99 5.84
C THR A 194 -12.76 12.06 7.28
N ILE A 195 -13.60 11.70 8.24
CA ILE A 195 -13.20 11.46 9.64
C ILE A 195 -12.68 10.03 9.89
N ALA A 196 -12.76 9.17 8.87
CA ALA A 196 -12.48 7.75 8.95
C ALA A 196 -10.99 7.37 8.90
N TRP A 197 -10.08 8.32 9.12
CA TRP A 197 -8.63 8.09 9.04
C TRP A 197 -8.18 6.86 9.85
N SER A 198 -7.19 6.14 9.31
CA SER A 198 -6.51 5.08 10.05
C SER A 198 -5.97 5.65 11.35
N LYS A 199 -6.31 5.09 12.52
CA LYS A 199 -5.76 5.60 13.79
C LYS A 199 -4.26 5.32 13.94
N ARG A 200 -3.75 4.34 13.19
CA ARG A 200 -2.33 3.96 13.13
C ARG A 200 -1.94 3.74 11.68
N ARG A 201 -0.76 4.19 11.26
CA ARG A 201 -0.20 3.88 9.93
C ARG A 201 -0.03 2.39 9.70
N GLN A 202 0.41 1.66 10.73
CA GLN A 202 0.49 0.20 10.72
C GLN A 202 -0.82 -0.46 10.25
N ALA A 203 -1.96 -0.04 10.80
CA ALA A 203 -3.26 -0.58 10.42
C ALA A 203 -3.64 -0.23 8.97
N SER A 204 -3.10 0.88 8.45
CA SER A 204 -3.26 1.28 7.06
C SER A 204 -2.49 0.36 6.11
N ALA A 205 -1.24 -0.01 6.47
CA ALA A 205 -0.45 -0.97 5.70
C ALA A 205 -1.08 -2.37 5.70
N GLU A 206 -1.58 -2.84 6.85
CA GLU A 206 -2.31 -4.12 6.95
C GLU A 206 -3.55 -4.14 6.04
N ARG A 207 -4.32 -3.05 6.00
CA ARG A 207 -5.48 -2.92 5.11
C ARG A 207 -5.08 -2.85 3.64
N LEU A 208 -3.96 -2.19 3.32
CA LEU A 208 -3.44 -2.13 1.96
C LEU A 208 -3.01 -3.53 1.48
N ALA A 209 -2.42 -4.36 2.34
CA ALA A 209 -2.12 -5.76 2.01
C ALA A 209 -3.38 -6.58 1.69
N VAL A 210 -4.46 -6.40 2.46
CA VAL A 210 -5.76 -7.03 2.15
C VAL A 210 -6.31 -6.53 0.82
N PHE A 211 -6.25 -5.22 0.58
CA PHE A 211 -6.68 -4.63 -0.70
C PHE A 211 -5.86 -5.16 -1.86
N LEU A 212 -4.55 -5.31 -1.70
CA LEU A 212 -3.63 -5.84 -2.70
C LEU A 212 -4.04 -7.25 -3.12
N VAL A 213 -4.22 -8.17 -2.17
CA VAL A 213 -4.61 -9.55 -2.50
C VAL A 213 -5.99 -9.58 -3.16
N TRP A 214 -6.94 -8.82 -2.63
CA TRP A 214 -8.26 -8.71 -3.25
C TRP A 214 -8.19 -8.17 -4.69
N ARG A 215 -7.43 -7.09 -4.91
CA ARG A 215 -7.32 -6.41 -6.21
C ARG A 215 -6.64 -7.29 -7.24
N ASN A 216 -5.56 -7.98 -6.85
CA ASN A 216 -4.72 -8.78 -7.73
C ASN A 216 -5.35 -10.13 -8.08
N TYR A 217 -5.97 -10.81 -7.11
CA TYR A 217 -6.32 -12.23 -7.26
C TYR A 217 -7.82 -12.51 -7.28
N MET A 218 -8.66 -11.59 -6.79
CA MET A 218 -10.11 -11.83 -6.64
C MET A 218 -10.92 -10.91 -7.58
N LYS A 219 -10.61 -9.61 -7.60
CA LYS A 219 -11.35 -8.60 -8.34
C LYS A 219 -11.00 -8.59 -9.83
N GLY A 220 -12.02 -8.64 -10.69
CA GLY A 220 -11.83 -8.42 -12.13
C GLY A 220 -11.31 -7.01 -12.42
N ARG A 221 -10.56 -6.86 -13.51
CA ARG A 221 -10.00 -5.55 -13.89
C ARG A 221 -11.06 -4.54 -14.35
N LYS A 222 -12.15 -5.01 -14.98
CA LYS A 222 -13.22 -4.19 -15.54
C LYS A 222 -14.57 -4.58 -14.94
N GLU A 223 -15.14 -3.71 -14.11
CA GLU A 223 -16.44 -3.96 -13.43
C GLU A 223 -17.60 -4.18 -14.40
N LYS A 224 -17.60 -3.47 -15.54
CA LYS A 224 -18.67 -3.55 -16.55
C LYS A 224 -18.56 -4.78 -17.46
N VAL A 225 -17.52 -5.61 -17.30
CA VAL A 225 -17.30 -6.80 -18.13
C VAL A 225 -17.48 -8.03 -17.25
N ARG A 226 -18.56 -8.78 -17.48
CA ARG A 226 -18.82 -10.04 -16.78
C ARG A 226 -17.63 -10.98 -17.00
N GLY A 227 -17.11 -11.55 -15.92
CA GLY A 227 -15.97 -12.46 -15.99
C GLY A 227 -14.62 -11.80 -16.29
N SER A 228 -14.51 -10.46 -16.25
CA SER A 228 -13.24 -9.74 -16.50
C SER A 228 -12.07 -10.35 -15.71
N PRO A 229 -10.96 -10.76 -16.34
CA PRO A 229 -9.88 -11.44 -15.64
C PRO A 229 -9.30 -10.54 -14.54
N THR A 230 -8.77 -11.17 -13.49
CA THR A 230 -8.01 -10.48 -12.44
C THR A 230 -6.64 -10.07 -12.97
N PRO A 231 -5.95 -9.10 -12.32
CA PRO A 231 -4.57 -8.78 -12.67
C PRO A 231 -3.63 -10.00 -12.68
N ALA A 232 -3.76 -10.90 -11.71
CA ALA A 232 -2.97 -12.13 -11.65
C ALA A 232 -3.26 -13.08 -12.82
N GLN A 233 -4.52 -13.18 -13.26
CA GLN A 233 -4.87 -13.96 -14.46
C GLN A 233 -4.28 -13.35 -15.74
N VAL A 234 -4.33 -12.03 -15.89
CA VAL A 234 -3.73 -11.35 -17.07
C VAL A 234 -2.23 -11.52 -17.10
N ARG A 235 -1.57 -11.51 -15.93
CA ARG A 235 -0.13 -11.79 -15.81
C ARG A 235 0.22 -13.27 -16.00
N GLY A 236 -0.77 -14.17 -16.04
CA GLY A 236 -0.54 -15.62 -16.15
C GLY A 236 -0.09 -16.28 -14.84
N MET A 237 -0.22 -15.61 -13.69
CA MET A 237 0.09 -16.20 -12.37
C MET A 237 -0.94 -17.23 -11.92
N ARG A 238 -2.17 -17.14 -12.45
CA ARG A 238 -3.29 -18.03 -12.11
C ARG A 238 -4.22 -18.23 -13.29
N ALA A 239 -4.84 -19.41 -13.38
CA ALA A 239 -5.89 -19.68 -14.36
C ALA A 239 -7.25 -19.13 -13.92
N ASP A 240 -7.51 -19.09 -12.62
CA ASP A 240 -8.79 -18.77 -12.01
C ASP A 240 -8.70 -17.65 -10.95
N ARG A 241 -9.85 -17.27 -10.39
CA ARG A 241 -9.92 -16.31 -9.28
C ARG A 241 -9.58 -17.02 -7.99
N LEU A 242 -8.83 -16.34 -7.13
CA LEU A 242 -8.62 -16.79 -5.77
C LEU A 242 -9.93 -16.67 -4.97
N GLU A 243 -10.33 -17.75 -4.33
CA GLU A 243 -11.45 -17.74 -3.40
C GLU A 243 -10.99 -17.47 -1.96
N ILE A 244 -11.90 -16.96 -1.11
CA ILE A 244 -11.57 -16.68 0.30
C ILE A 244 -11.21 -17.97 1.05
N ALA A 245 -11.90 -19.07 0.75
CA ALA A 245 -11.63 -20.36 1.35
C ALA A 245 -10.20 -20.82 1.03
N GLU A 246 -9.80 -20.72 -0.24
CA GLU A 246 -8.44 -21.04 -0.69
C GLU A 246 -7.38 -20.14 -0.04
N LEU A 247 -7.62 -18.81 0.01
CA LEU A 247 -6.69 -17.89 0.68
C LEU A 247 -6.44 -18.28 2.14
N LEU A 248 -7.46 -18.81 2.82
CA LEU A 248 -7.42 -19.13 4.25
C LEU A 248 -7.23 -20.63 4.55
N GLU A 249 -7.05 -21.45 3.52
CA GLU A 249 -6.94 -22.91 3.63
C GLU A 249 -5.68 -23.32 4.41
N SER A 250 -4.57 -22.65 4.13
CA SER A 250 -3.28 -22.91 4.78
C SER A 250 -2.82 -21.72 5.60
N ARG A 251 -2.11 -22.01 6.69
CA ARG A 251 -1.46 -20.98 7.52
C ARG A 251 -0.05 -20.76 7.02
N LEU A 252 0.27 -19.50 6.68
CA LEU A 252 1.61 -19.09 6.26
C LEU A 252 2.41 -18.52 7.44
N PHE A 253 3.72 -18.67 7.40
CA PHE A 253 4.66 -18.27 8.47
C PHE A 253 5.82 -17.44 7.90
N ALA A 254 6.21 -16.38 8.60
CA ALA A 254 7.30 -15.50 8.18
C ALA A 254 8.68 -16.16 8.32
N SER A 255 8.80 -17.17 9.18
CA SER A 255 9.98 -18.05 9.30
C SER A 255 10.22 -18.93 8.07
N ARG A 256 9.21 -19.13 7.22
CA ARG A 256 9.30 -19.96 6.00
C ARG A 256 9.24 -19.16 4.70
N ILE A 257 8.82 -17.90 4.77
CA ILE A 257 8.68 -17.01 3.61
C ILE A 257 9.48 -15.76 3.90
N THR A 258 10.59 -15.60 3.16
CA THR A 258 11.45 -14.42 3.26
C THR A 258 10.71 -13.19 2.76
N LEU A 259 10.20 -12.39 3.69
CA LEU A 259 9.59 -11.09 3.40
C LEU A 259 10.68 -10.04 3.13
N PRO A 260 10.47 -9.14 2.15
CA PRO A 260 11.31 -7.95 2.02
C PRO A 260 11.31 -7.12 3.30
N GLY A 261 12.40 -6.38 3.56
CA GLY A 261 12.65 -5.68 4.83
C GLY A 261 11.45 -4.85 5.32
N ARG A 262 10.86 -4.01 4.46
CA ARG A 262 9.70 -3.20 4.84
C ARG A 262 8.45 -4.03 5.14
N TRP A 263 8.20 -5.12 4.43
CA TRP A 263 7.08 -6.01 4.73
C TRP A 263 7.31 -6.84 5.99
N LEU A 264 8.55 -7.14 6.35
CA LEU A 264 8.89 -7.73 7.65
C LEU A 264 8.60 -6.74 8.80
N GLU A 265 8.84 -5.45 8.61
CA GLU A 265 8.41 -4.41 9.57
C GLU A 265 6.89 -4.37 9.71
N TYR A 266 6.16 -4.42 8.60
CA TYR A 266 4.68 -4.49 8.62
C TYR A 266 4.20 -5.75 9.32
N TYR A 267 4.83 -6.89 9.07
CA TYR A 267 4.52 -8.16 9.72
C TYR A 267 4.73 -8.08 11.23
N GLY A 268 5.88 -7.54 11.66
CA GLY A 268 6.19 -7.32 13.07
C GLY A 268 5.39 -6.20 13.73
N ARG A 269 4.54 -5.49 12.97
CA ARG A 269 3.82 -4.30 13.39
C ARG A 269 4.71 -3.19 13.94
N ARG A 270 5.84 -2.96 13.29
CA ARG A 270 6.91 -2.04 13.73
C ARG A 270 6.79 -0.63 13.14
N VAL A 271 5.73 -0.33 12.37
CA VAL A 271 5.48 1.02 11.89
C VAL A 271 4.96 1.90 13.01
N TRP A 272 5.73 2.92 13.35
CA TRP A 272 5.42 3.86 14.42
C TRP A 272 4.42 4.93 13.97
N THR A 273 3.39 5.16 14.79
CA THR A 273 2.50 6.33 14.66
C THR A 273 2.92 7.38 15.68
N ARG A 274 3.56 8.46 15.22
CA ARG A 274 4.26 9.43 16.07
C ARG A 274 3.43 10.01 17.22
N VAL A 275 2.16 10.35 16.95
CA VAL A 275 1.26 11.00 17.91
C VAL A 275 0.75 10.05 19.02
N LEU A 276 0.97 8.74 18.90
CA LEU A 276 0.51 7.78 19.89
C LEU A 276 1.63 7.41 20.86
N GLU A 277 1.36 7.56 22.15
CA GLU A 277 2.28 7.14 23.23
C GLU A 277 2.50 5.62 23.23
N ARG A 278 1.43 4.84 22.99
CA ARG A 278 1.47 3.38 23.03
C ARG A 278 1.38 2.78 21.63
N GLN A 279 2.42 2.09 21.18
CA GLN A 279 2.39 1.26 19.98
C GLN A 279 1.88 -0.16 20.25
N ARG A 280 1.53 -0.87 19.17
CA ARG A 280 1.11 -2.28 19.23
C ARG A 280 1.95 -3.07 18.25
N VAL A 281 3.00 -3.69 18.78
CA VAL A 281 3.89 -4.60 18.07
C VAL A 281 3.32 -6.02 18.04
N HIS A 282 3.84 -6.87 17.16
CA HIS A 282 3.50 -8.28 17.09
C HIS A 282 4.56 -9.11 17.81
N ASP A 283 4.23 -9.57 19.03
CA ASP A 283 5.19 -10.25 19.91
C ASP A 283 4.89 -11.76 20.09
N LEU A 284 3.99 -12.32 19.27
CA LEU A 284 3.62 -13.73 19.40
C LEU A 284 4.69 -14.61 18.77
N LYS A 285 5.51 -15.27 19.61
CA LYS A 285 6.60 -16.17 19.21
C LYS A 285 6.15 -17.26 18.21
N TYR A 286 5.00 -17.89 18.46
CA TYR A 286 4.44 -18.96 17.60
C TYR A 286 3.71 -18.45 16.35
N ALA A 287 3.77 -17.14 16.10
CA ALA A 287 3.20 -16.53 14.90
C ALA A 287 4.28 -16.03 13.94
N PHE A 288 5.57 -16.17 14.26
CA PHE A 288 6.67 -16.00 13.31
C PHE A 288 6.96 -17.31 12.59
#